data_AF-S4PEE4-F1
#
_entry.id   AF-S4PEE4-F1
#
_cell.length_a   1.000
_cell.length_b   1.000
_cell.length_c   1.000
_cell.angle_alpha   90.00
_cell.angle_beta   90.00
_cell.angle_gamma   90.00
#
_symmetry.space_group_name_H-M   'P 1'
#
loop_
_entity.id
_entity.type
_entity.pdbx_description
1 polymer ?
#
loop_
_entity_poly.entity_id
_entity_poly.type
_entity_poly.pdbx_seq_one_letter_code
_entity_poly.pdbx_strand_id
1 'polypeptide(L)' 'MFGAVFSVVIFASVQLGGLDQIFIKAQEGGRLDFTNFSINPTERHTWWSLIIGGCITYLSLYAVNHT' A
#
# COMPACT_ATOMS: atom_id res chain seq x y z
N MET A 1 -2.15 -5.95 17.37
CA MET A 1 -2.27 -5.99 15.90
C MET A 1 -0.97 -5.60 15.21
N PHE A 2 -0.42 -4.42 15.49
CA PHE A 2 0.83 -3.94 14.88
C PHE A 2 2.04 -4.88 15.04
N GLY A 3 2.27 -5.45 16.24
CA GLY A 3 3.38 -6.38 16.46
C GLY A 3 3.33 -7.62 15.55
N ALA A 4 2.14 -8.16 15.28
CA ALA A 4 1.97 -9.30 14.37
C ALA A 4 2.30 -8.89 12.92
N VAL A 5 1.81 -7.73 12.47
CA VAL A 5 2.12 -7.20 11.13
C VAL A 5 3.62 -7.02 10.95
N PHE A 6 4.30 -6.38 11.91
CA PHE A 6 5.74 -6.19 11.85
C PHE A 6 6.52 -7.51 11.91
N SER A 7 6.07 -8.49 12.71
CA SER A 7 6.75 -9.79 12.82
C SER A 7 6.83 -10.53 11.47
N VAL A 8 5.77 -10.47 10.66
CA VAL A 8 5.74 -11.11 9.34
C VAL A 8 6.71 -10.42 8.38
N VAL A 9 6.76 -9.09 8.37
CA VAL A 9 7.68 -8.32 7.51
C VAL A 9 9.13 -8.56 7.90
N ILE A 10 9.43 -8.55 9.20
CA ILE A 10 10.78 -8.82 9.73
C ILE A 10 11.21 -10.25 9.39
N PHE A 11 10.35 -11.24 9.65
CA PHE A 11 10.65 -12.64 9.33
C PHE A 11 10.92 -12.84 7.84
N ALA A 12 10.08 -12.28 6.96
CA ALA A 12 10.28 -12.34 5.52
C ALA A 12 11.60 -11.67 5.10
N SER A 13 11.94 -10.52 5.70
CA SER A 13 13.20 -9.83 5.45
C SER A 13 14.42 -10.66 5.85
N VAL A 14 14.39 -11.29 7.03
CA VAL A 14 15.47 -12.17 7.51
C VAL A 14 15.60 -13.40 6.59
N GLN A 15 14.48 -14.00 6.18
CA GLN A 15 14.46 -15.18 5.33
C GLN A 15 14.99 -14.92 3.91
N LEU A 16 14.77 -13.72 3.37
CA LEU A 16 15.18 -13.30 2.03
C LEU A 16 16.55 -12.61 2.01
N GLY A 17 17.17 -12.37 3.18
CA GLY A 17 18.48 -11.73 3.28
C GLY A 17 18.46 -10.20 3.17
N GLY A 18 17.29 -9.57 3.41
CA GLY A 18 17.13 -8.12 3.42
C GLY A 18 15.74 -7.66 2.94
N LEU A 19 15.40 -6.40 3.20
CA LEU A 19 14.17 -5.78 2.69
C LEU A 19 14.24 -5.55 1.17
N ASP A 20 15.42 -5.25 0.64
CA ASP A 20 15.64 -4.99 -0.79
C ASP A 20 15.26 -6.21 -1.66
N GLN A 21 15.60 -7.41 -1.19
CA GLN A 21 15.27 -8.66 -1.86
C GLN A 21 13.75 -8.91 -1.96
N ILE A 22 12.96 -8.35 -1.03
CA ILE A 22 11.49 -8.40 -1.10
C ILE A 22 11.00 -7.59 -2.31
N PHE A 23 11.54 -6.39 -2.50
CA PHE A 23 11.18 -5.51 -3.61
C PHE A 23 11.64 -6.07 -4.96
N ILE A 24 12.87 -6.62 -5.03
CA ILE A 24 13.37 -7.27 -6.25
C ILE A 24 12.45 -8.42 -6.66
N LYS A 25 12.10 -9.34 -5.74
CA LYS A 25 11.17 -10.43 -6.05
C LYS A 25 9.76 -9.96 -6.41
N ALA A 26 9.29 -8.89 -5.80
CA ALA A 26 8.00 -8.31 -6.13
C ALA A 26 8.01 -7.66 -7.54
N GLN A 27 9.13 -7.06 -7.93
CA GLN A 27 9.35 -6.52 -9.27
C GLN A 27 9.43 -7.64 -10.32
N GLU A 28 10.22 -8.69 -10.07
CA GLU A 28 10.30 -9.88 -10.93
C GLU A 28 8.94 -10.55 -11.13
N GLY A 29 8.11 -10.57 -10.07
CA GLY A 29 6.75 -11.09 -10.13
C GLY A 29 5.73 -10.18 -10.79
N GLY A 30 6.11 -9.00 -11.29
CA GLY A 30 5.21 -8.03 -11.92
C GLY A 30 4.14 -7.47 -10.97
N ARG A 31 4.40 -7.47 -9.66
CA ARG A 31 3.43 -7.06 -8.62
C ARG A 31 3.52 -5.58 -8.26
N LEU A 32 4.58 -4.91 -8.68
CA LEU A 32 4.84 -3.51 -8.37
C LEU A 32 4.41 -2.64 -9.54
N ASP A 33 3.43 -1.77 -9.31
CA ASP A 33 3.04 -0.71 -10.24
C ASP A 33 3.04 0.63 -9.49
N PHE A 34 4.15 1.37 -9.63
CA PHE A 34 4.33 2.67 -8.97
C PHE A 34 3.97 3.86 -9.86
N THR A 35 3.75 3.64 -11.15
CA THR A 35 3.71 4.71 -12.17
C THR A 35 2.32 4.95 -12.74
N ASN A 36 1.28 4.32 -12.19
CA ASN A 36 -0.08 4.51 -12.67
C ASN A 36 -0.71 5.85 -12.21
N PHE A 37 -0.36 6.94 -12.90
CA PHE A 37 -0.89 8.30 -12.68
C PHE A 37 -2.07 8.67 -13.61
N SER A 38 -2.77 7.67 -14.14
CA SER A 38 -3.89 7.87 -15.06
C SER A 38 -5.11 8.48 -14.36
N ILE A 39 -5.74 9.45 -15.02
CA ILE A 39 -7.00 10.09 -14.56
C ILE A 39 -8.22 9.24 -15.00
N ASN A 40 -8.01 8.19 -15.80
CA ASN A 40 -9.10 7.36 -16.28
C ASN A 40 -9.78 6.61 -15.10
N PRO A 41 -11.07 6.89 -14.81
CA PRO A 41 -11.78 6.26 -13.69
C PRO A 41 -12.10 4.78 -13.92
N THR A 42 -11.85 4.26 -15.12
CA THR A 42 -12.03 2.82 -15.45
C THR A 42 -10.87 1.97 -14.95
N GLU A 43 -9.71 2.59 -14.69
CA GLU A 43 -8.56 1.89 -14.14
C GLU A 43 -8.76 1.64 -12.63
N ARG A 44 -8.69 0.36 -12.22
CA ARG A 44 -9.02 -0.08 -10.85
C ARG A 44 -8.14 0.60 -9.79
N HIS A 45 -6.84 0.72 -10.06
CA HIS A 45 -5.87 1.26 -9.11
C HIS A 45 -5.03 2.32 -9.82
N THR A 46 -5.29 3.57 -9.50
CA THR A 46 -4.48 4.71 -9.93
C THR A 46 -4.10 5.50 -8.68
N TRP A 47 -3.06 6.32 -8.78
CA TRP A 47 -2.70 7.24 -7.70
C TRP A 47 -3.89 8.14 -7.31
N TRP A 48 -4.68 8.59 -8.28
CA TRP A 48 -5.85 9.43 -8.03
C TRP A 48 -6.96 8.69 -7.30
N SER A 49 -7.27 7.45 -7.69
CA SER A 49 -8.33 6.68 -7.04
C SER A 49 -7.97 6.34 -5.58
N LEU A 50 -6.71 6.01 -5.31
CA LEU A 50 -6.22 5.77 -3.94
C LEU A 50 -6.24 7.02 -3.08
N ILE A 51 -5.69 8.14 -3.58
CA ILE A 51 -5.60 9.38 -2.80
C ILE A 51 -7.01 9.89 -2.48
N ILE A 52 -7.87 10.04 -3.48
CA ILE A 52 -9.21 10.61 -3.30
C ILE A 52 -10.05 9.68 -2.40
N GLY A 53 -10.06 8.38 -2.68
CA GLY A 53 -10.82 7.40 -1.89
C GLY A 53 -10.34 7.30 -0.44
N GLY A 54 -9.02 7.28 -0.24
CA GLY A 54 -8.42 7.26 1.10
C GLY A 54 -8.73 8.55 1.87
N CYS A 55 -8.54 9.72 1.25
CA CYS A 55 -8.85 11.01 1.85
C CYS A 55 -10.31 11.10 2.28
N ILE A 56 -11.27 10.72 1.43
CA ILE A 56 -12.70 10.73 1.79
C ILE A 56 -12.98 9.78 2.96
N THR A 57 -12.36 8.59 2.96
CA THR A 57 -12.54 7.59 4.01
C THR A 57 -12.04 8.09 5.36
N TYR A 58 -10.86 8.70 5.42
CA TYR A 58 -10.35 9.26 6.67
C TYR A 58 -11.07 10.55 7.07
N LEU A 59 -11.40 11.41 6.09
CA LEU A 59 -12.15 12.63 6.34
C LEU A 59 -13.52 12.32 6.94
N SER A 60 -14.25 11.33 6.43
CA SER A 60 -15.53 10.93 7.03
C SER A 60 -15.36 10.42 8.45
N LEU A 61 -14.31 9.63 8.70
CA LEU A 61 -13.99 9.07 10.01
C LEU A 61 -13.65 10.16 11.04
N TYR A 62 -12.97 11.23 10.65
CA TYR A 62 -12.58 12.31 11.57
C TYR A 62 -13.55 13.50 11.60
N ALA A 63 -14.28 13.78 10.51
CA ALA A 63 -15.19 14.91 10.42
C ALA A 63 -16.45 14.74 11.29
N VAL A 64 -16.88 13.49 11.52
CA VAL A 64 -18.06 13.16 12.35
C VAL A 64 -17.68 12.60 13.72
N ASN A 65 -16.40 12.29 13.92
CA ASN A 65 -15.92 11.79 15.20
C ASN A 65 -15.67 13.01 16.10
N HIS A 66 -16.73 13.37 16.81
CA HIS A 66 -16.69 14.41 17.83
C HIS A 66 -15.88 13.87 19.01
N THR A 67 -14.82 14.58 19.42
CA THR A 67 -14.38 14.53 20.81
C THR A 67 -15.47 15.06 21.74
#